data_AF-A0A7S3WZ44-F1
#
_entry.id   AF-A0A7S3WZ44-F1
#
_cell.length_a   1.000
_cell.length_b   1.000
_cell.length_c   1.000
_cell.angle_alpha   90.00
_cell.angle_beta   90.00
_cell.angle_gamma   90.00
#
_symmetry.space_group_name_H-M   'P 1'
#
loop_
_entity.id
_entity.type
_entity.pdbx_description
1 polymer ?
#
loop_
_entity_poly.entity_id
_entity_poly.type
_entity_poly.pdbx_seq_one_letter_code
_entity_poly.pdbx_strand_id
1 'polypeptide(L)'
;AMLRRAARPAVGALGRSFTTESSRAYRELLKAQRELFGEDYRARVAARLETRTQFMQNAGASESDVPGMVQDARDAAVFLRHNVAQTVRNDETGNFELKPKPEHIGRSTTPQPLPEGLDGTPCSRNQ
;
A
#
# COMPACT_ATOMS: atom_id res chain seq x y z
N ALA A 1 -45.95 -25.95 -21.22
CA ALA A 1 -44.90 -24.92 -21.33
C ALA A 1 -43.58 -25.51 -20.80
N MET A 2 -42.66 -25.88 -21.70
CA MET A 2 -41.34 -26.42 -21.34
C MET A 2 -40.38 -25.26 -21.02
N LEU A 3 -39.93 -25.16 -19.77
CA LEU A 3 -38.87 -24.24 -19.38
C LEU A 3 -37.52 -24.76 -19.88
N ARG A 4 -37.01 -24.10 -20.93
CA ARG A 4 -35.63 -24.27 -21.42
C ARG A 4 -34.65 -23.89 -20.31
N ARG A 5 -33.94 -24.89 -19.78
CA ARG A 5 -32.81 -24.69 -18.88
C ARG A 5 -31.65 -24.11 -19.70
N ALA A 6 -31.37 -22.81 -19.53
CA ALA A 6 -30.22 -22.17 -20.14
C ALA A 6 -28.94 -22.87 -19.66
N ALA A 7 -28.17 -23.40 -20.61
CA ALA A 7 -26.86 -23.95 -20.36
C ALA A 7 -25.93 -22.83 -19.86
N ARG A 8 -25.31 -23.02 -18.69
CA ARG A 8 -24.28 -22.11 -18.18
C ARG A 8 -23.04 -22.27 -19.07
N PRO A 9 -22.42 -21.19 -19.56
CA PRO A 9 -21.20 -21.31 -20.34
C PRO A 9 -20.10 -21.88 -19.43
N ALA A 10 -19.36 -22.84 -19.95
CA ALA A 10 -18.15 -23.35 -19.31
C ALA A 10 -17.10 -22.23 -19.30
N VAL A 11 -16.97 -21.55 -18.17
CA VAL A 11 -15.90 -20.58 -17.94
C VAL A 11 -14.58 -21.36 -17.97
N GLY A 12 -13.74 -21.05 -18.96
CA GLY A 12 -12.49 -21.72 -19.23
C GLY A 12 -11.54 -21.72 -18.03
N ALA A 13 -10.69 -22.75 -17.98
CA ALA A 13 -9.76 -23.04 -16.89
C ALA A 13 -8.76 -21.90 -16.54
N LEU A 14 -8.70 -20.83 -17.34
CA LEU A 14 -7.88 -19.64 -17.11
C LEU A 14 -8.41 -18.73 -15.99
N GLY A 15 -9.72 -18.75 -15.71
CA GLY A 15 -10.34 -17.88 -14.68
C GLY A 15 -10.00 -18.24 -13.23
N ARG A 16 -9.45 -19.44 -12.95
CA ARG A 16 -9.07 -19.82 -11.57
C ARG A 16 -7.70 -19.27 -11.17
N SER A 17 -6.73 -19.21 -12.08
CA SER A 17 -5.35 -18.79 -11.75
C SER A 17 -5.29 -17.34 -11.24
N PHE A 18 -6.01 -16.43 -11.91
CA PHE A 18 -6.01 -14.99 -11.56
C PHE A 18 -6.57 -14.69 -10.17
N THR A 19 -7.60 -15.44 -9.74
CA THR A 19 -8.14 -15.32 -8.38
C THR A 19 -7.12 -15.78 -7.32
N THR A 20 -6.29 -16.78 -7.65
CA THR A 20 -5.25 -17.28 -6.73
C THR A 20 -4.11 -16.29 -6.59
N GLU A 21 -3.66 -15.67 -7.69
CA GLU A 21 -2.60 -14.66 -7.67
C GLU A 21 -3.06 -13.37 -6.98
N SER A 22 -4.28 -12.90 -7.27
CA SER A 22 -4.89 -11.75 -6.58
C SER A 22 -5.02 -11.98 -5.07
N SER A 23 -5.42 -13.20 -4.67
CA SER A 23 -5.51 -13.58 -3.25
C SER A 23 -4.15 -13.64 -2.57
N ARG A 24 -3.09 -14.04 -3.29
CA ARG A 24 -1.71 -14.05 -2.78
C ARG A 24 -1.21 -12.62 -2.57
N ALA A 25 -1.34 -11.75 -3.58
CA ALA A 25 -0.96 -10.36 -3.50
C ALA A 25 -1.69 -9.62 -2.37
N TYR A 26 -3.00 -9.84 -2.22
CA TYR A 26 -3.78 -9.29 -1.11
C TYR A 26 -3.20 -9.70 0.26
N ARG A 27 -2.89 -10.98 0.46
CA ARG A 27 -2.30 -11.47 1.72
C ARG A 27 -0.89 -10.92 1.95
N GLU A 28 -0.08 -10.81 0.91
CA GLU A 28 1.26 -10.21 0.98
C GLU A 28 1.21 -8.76 1.44
N LEU A 29 0.27 -7.99 0.91
CA LEU A 29 0.05 -6.60 1.29
C LEU A 29 -0.43 -6.46 2.72
N LEU A 30 -1.40 -7.29 3.16
CA LEU A 30 -1.84 -7.32 4.57
C LEU A 30 -0.70 -7.68 5.53
N LYS A 31 0.19 -8.59 5.12
CA LYS A 31 1.37 -8.96 5.90
C LYS A 31 2.34 -7.77 6.00
N ALA A 32 2.62 -7.09 4.89
CA ALA A 32 3.47 -5.91 4.87
C ALA A 32 2.91 -4.77 5.76
N GLN A 33 1.61 -4.54 5.73
CA GLN A 33 0.95 -3.57 6.63
C GLN A 33 1.09 -3.94 8.10
N ARG A 34 0.97 -5.23 8.45
CA ARG A 34 1.17 -5.68 9.83
C ARG A 34 2.63 -5.44 10.28
N GLU A 35 3.59 -5.73 9.41
CA GLU A 35 5.01 -5.49 9.67
C GLU A 35 5.34 -4.00 9.76
N LEU A 36 4.64 -3.16 8.99
CA LEU A 36 4.85 -1.72 8.97
C LEU A 36 4.27 -1.01 10.19
N PHE A 37 2.99 -1.25 10.46
CA PHE A 37 2.26 -0.51 11.50
C PHE A 37 2.43 -1.11 12.89
N GLY A 38 2.90 -2.35 13.03
CA GLY A 38 3.20 -2.97 14.32
C GLY A 38 2.05 -2.82 15.34
N GLU A 39 2.34 -2.08 16.42
CA GLU A 39 1.43 -1.77 17.52
C GLU A 39 0.49 -0.57 17.26
N ASP A 40 0.70 0.20 16.17
CA ASP A 40 -0.25 1.22 15.72
C ASP A 40 -1.49 0.53 15.13
N TYR A 41 -2.37 0.11 16.04
CA TYR A 41 -3.60 -0.57 15.71
C TYR A 41 -4.51 0.28 14.81
N ARG A 42 -4.56 1.60 15.04
CA ARG A 42 -5.44 2.50 14.30
C ARG A 42 -4.98 2.63 12.84
N ALA A 43 -3.70 2.89 12.61
CA ALA A 43 -3.14 2.94 11.27
C ALA A 43 -3.27 1.59 10.56
N ARG A 44 -3.00 0.48 11.26
CA ARG A 44 -3.16 -0.86 10.72
C ARG A 44 -4.60 -1.17 10.29
N VAL A 45 -5.60 -0.80 11.09
CA VAL A 45 -7.02 -1.02 10.73
C VAL A 45 -7.42 -0.17 9.54
N ALA A 46 -7.06 1.13 9.53
CA ALA A 46 -7.35 2.02 8.42
C ALA A 46 -6.76 1.50 7.10
N ALA A 47 -5.48 1.10 7.11
CA ALA A 47 -4.81 0.55 5.92
C ALA A 47 -5.49 -0.74 5.41
N ARG A 48 -5.89 -1.63 6.32
CA ARG A 48 -6.61 -2.87 5.95
C ARG A 48 -7.96 -2.60 5.32
N LEU A 49 -8.72 -1.62 5.85
CA LEU A 49 -10.01 -1.23 5.30
C LEU A 49 -9.84 -0.65 3.90
N GLU A 50 -8.87 0.24 3.71
CA GLU A 50 -8.58 0.83 2.40
C GLU A 50 -8.20 -0.24 1.37
N THR A 51 -7.27 -1.15 1.72
CA THR A 51 -6.91 -2.26 0.84
C THR A 51 -8.12 -3.11 0.47
N ARG A 52 -8.99 -3.44 1.43
CA ARG A 52 -10.21 -4.19 1.15
C ARG A 52 -11.11 -3.42 0.17
N THR A 53 -11.30 -2.12 0.38
CA THR A 53 -12.11 -1.25 -0.49
C THR A 53 -11.57 -1.28 -1.91
N GLN A 54 -10.27 -1.09 -2.10
CA GLN A 54 -9.64 -1.09 -3.42
C GLN A 54 -9.78 -2.44 -4.15
N PHE A 55 -9.58 -3.55 -3.43
CA PHE A 55 -9.77 -4.88 -4.02
C PHE A 55 -11.23 -5.16 -4.37
N MET A 56 -12.19 -4.66 -3.59
CA MET A 56 -13.61 -4.81 -3.89
C MET A 56 -14.05 -3.95 -5.07
N GLN A 57 -13.54 -2.72 -5.19
CA GLN A 57 -13.81 -1.84 -6.33
C GLN A 57 -13.34 -2.45 -7.66
N ASN A 58 -12.24 -3.19 -7.62
CA ASN A 58 -11.64 -3.83 -8.80
C ASN A 58 -12.02 -5.31 -8.94
N ALA A 59 -12.96 -5.84 -8.16
CA ALA A 59 -13.37 -7.25 -8.20
C ALA A 59 -14.00 -7.66 -9.55
N GLY A 60 -14.53 -6.69 -10.30
CA GLY A 60 -15.09 -6.88 -11.64
C GLY A 60 -14.16 -6.45 -12.78
N ALA A 61 -12.86 -6.25 -12.51
CA ALA A 61 -11.88 -5.87 -13.53
C ALA A 61 -11.81 -6.90 -14.67
N SER A 62 -11.47 -6.42 -15.86
CA SER A 62 -11.32 -7.28 -17.03
C SER A 62 -10.10 -8.19 -16.88
N GLU A 63 -10.13 -9.38 -17.47
CA GLU A 63 -9.02 -10.34 -17.35
C GLU A 63 -7.67 -9.78 -17.84
N SER A 64 -7.69 -8.82 -18.78
CA SER A 64 -6.48 -8.15 -19.27
C SER A 64 -5.86 -7.18 -18.27
N ASP A 65 -6.65 -6.60 -17.36
CA ASP A 65 -6.18 -5.59 -16.40
C ASP A 65 -5.66 -6.21 -15.10
N VAL A 66 -6.16 -7.41 -14.75
CA VAL A 66 -5.83 -8.11 -13.51
C VAL A 66 -4.32 -8.31 -13.30
N PRO A 67 -3.51 -8.73 -14.31
CA PRO A 67 -2.07 -8.90 -14.12
C PRO A 67 -1.36 -7.61 -13.65
N GLY A 68 -1.73 -6.45 -14.22
CA GLY A 68 -1.17 -5.16 -13.82
C GLY A 68 -1.54 -4.81 -12.37
N MET A 69 -2.82 -4.94 -12.02
CA MET A 69 -3.30 -4.67 -10.66
C MET A 69 -2.67 -5.59 -9.60
N VAL A 70 -2.44 -6.87 -9.94
CA VAL A 70 -1.74 -7.82 -9.07
C VAL A 70 -0.29 -7.39 -8.86
N GLN A 71 0.37 -6.89 -9.91
CA GLN A 71 1.74 -6.38 -9.82
C GLN A 71 1.79 -5.12 -8.96
N ASP A 72 0.87 -4.17 -9.16
CA ASP A 72 0.78 -2.95 -8.35
C ASP A 72 0.61 -3.28 -6.85
N ALA A 73 -0.23 -4.26 -6.51
CA ALA A 73 -0.41 -4.71 -5.13
C ALA A 73 0.87 -5.32 -4.52
N ARG A 74 1.66 -6.03 -5.34
CA ARG A 74 2.96 -6.59 -4.92
C ARG A 74 3.99 -5.48 -4.72
N ASP A 75 4.06 -4.54 -5.64
CA ASP A 75 4.97 -3.40 -5.57
C ASP A 75 4.67 -2.54 -4.34
N ALA A 76 3.38 -2.31 -4.06
CA ALA A 76 2.95 -1.68 -2.80
C ALA A 76 3.43 -2.47 -1.58
N ALA A 77 3.32 -3.80 -1.57
CA ALA A 77 3.81 -4.62 -0.45
C ALA A 77 5.33 -4.52 -0.26
N VAL A 78 6.11 -4.49 -1.35
CA VAL A 78 7.57 -4.28 -1.31
C VAL A 78 7.89 -2.88 -0.80
N PHE A 79 7.18 -1.86 -1.30
CA PHE A 79 7.34 -0.48 -0.86
C PHE A 79 7.15 -0.34 0.66
N LEU A 80 6.06 -0.88 1.20
CA LEU A 80 5.78 -0.83 2.64
C LEU A 80 6.83 -1.55 3.50
N ARG A 81 7.48 -2.60 2.99
CA ARG A 81 8.50 -3.36 3.74
C ARG A 81 9.88 -2.70 3.76
N HIS A 82 10.25 -2.04 2.66
CA HIS A 82 11.63 -1.66 2.38
C HIS A 82 11.85 -0.16 2.21
N ASN A 83 10.81 0.63 1.97
CA ASN A 83 10.95 2.06 1.67
C ASN A 83 10.32 2.97 2.72
N VAL A 84 9.52 2.41 3.64
CA VAL A 84 8.92 3.18 4.74
C VAL A 84 9.81 3.06 5.97
N ALA A 85 10.50 4.15 6.31
CA ALA A 85 11.34 4.22 7.49
C ALA A 85 10.47 4.27 8.76
N GLN A 86 10.69 3.33 9.68
CA GLN A 86 9.91 3.20 10.92
C GLN A 86 10.63 3.88 12.08
N THR A 87 9.91 4.75 12.80
CA THR A 87 10.35 5.24 14.11
C THR A 87 9.76 4.35 15.20
N VAL A 88 10.61 3.80 16.06
CA VAL A 88 10.20 2.99 17.20
C VAL A 88 10.34 3.81 18.46
N ARG A 89 9.33 3.79 19.33
CA ARG A 89 9.43 4.43 20.63
C ARG A 89 10.45 3.68 21.49
N ASN A 90 11.41 4.41 22.04
CA ASN A 90 12.31 3.90 23.07
C ASN A 90 11.61 4.06 24.42
N ASP A 91 11.31 2.95 25.09
CA ASP A 91 10.56 2.95 26.35
C ASP A 91 11.39 3.44 27.54
N GLU A 92 12.72 3.43 27.44
CA GLU A 92 13.63 3.93 28.49
C GLU A 92 13.75 5.46 28.45
N THR A 93 13.83 6.04 27.24
CA THR A 93 14.02 7.49 27.07
C THR A 93 12.72 8.24 26.76
N GLY A 94 11.68 7.52 26.34
CA GLY A 94 10.41 8.07 25.88
C GLY A 94 10.44 8.70 24.48
N ASN A 95 11.61 8.76 23.84
CA ASN A 95 11.81 9.36 22.53
C ASN A 95 11.49 8.38 21.40
N PHE A 96 11.15 8.89 20.21
CA PHE A 96 11.00 8.08 19.01
C PHE A 96 12.33 8.04 18.25
N GLU A 97 12.87 6.85 18.04
CA GLU A 97 14.13 6.64 17.35
C GLU A 97 13.89 6.00 15.99
N LEU A 98 14.50 6.58 14.94
CA LEU A 98 14.52 5.95 13.63
C LEU A 98 15.55 4.82 13.65
N LYS A 99 15.13 3.59 13.36
CA LYS A 99 16.03 2.45 13.18
C LYS A 99 16.13 2.11 11.70
N PRO A 100 16.95 2.84 10.92
CA PRO A 100 17.09 2.57 9.49
C PRO A 100 17.72 1.19 9.27
N LYS A 101 17.14 0.39 8.37
CA LYS A 101 17.80 -0.81 7.84
C LYS A 101 18.91 -0.37 6.87
N PRO A 102 19.91 -1.21 6.58
CA PRO A 102 20.96 -0.88 5.60
C PRO A 102 20.42 -0.40 4.25
N GLU A 103 19.27 -0.94 3.83
CA GLU A 103 18.54 -0.55 2.61
C GLU A 103 18.03 0.90 2.63
N HIS A 104 17.83 1.50 3.81
CA HIS A 104 17.45 2.91 3.98
C HIS A 104 18.67 3.85 4.03
N ILE A 105 19.88 3.30 4.11
CA ILE A 105 21.13 4.05 4.20
C ILE A 105 21.70 4.19 2.77
N GLY A 106 20.98 4.92 1.93
CA GLY A 106 21.38 5.26 0.57
C GLY A 106 21.48 6.79 0.42
N ARG A 107 22.64 7.26 -0.08
CA ARG A 107 23.07 8.66 -0.30
C ARG A 107 22.04 9.70 0.16
N SER A 108 22.29 10.34 1.30
CA SER A 108 21.60 11.56 1.70
C SER A 108 21.69 12.58 0.58
N THR A 109 20.74 12.55 -0.34
CA THR A 109 20.37 13.74 -1.09
C THR A 109 19.65 14.56 -0.04
N THR A 110 20.43 15.31 0.75
CA THR A 110 19.90 16.49 1.40
C THR A 110 19.17 17.22 0.28
N PRO A 111 17.83 17.35 0.34
CA PRO A 111 17.13 18.19 -0.60
C PRO A 111 17.89 19.52 -0.64
N GLN A 112 18.12 20.08 -1.82
CA GLN A 112 18.77 21.38 -1.86
C GLN A 112 18.00 22.31 -0.90
N PRO A 113 18.71 23.11 -0.09
CA PRO A 113 18.05 24.12 0.73
C PRO A 113 17.04 24.82 -0.16
N LEU A 114 15.82 25.02 0.36
CA LEU A 114 14.87 25.88 -0.34
C LEU A 114 15.62 27.17 -0.71
N PRO A 115 15.43 27.70 -1.93
CA PRO A 115 16.07 28.96 -2.30
C PRO A 115 15.82 29.98 -1.19
N GLU A 116 16.90 30.63 -0.73
CA GLU A 116 16.83 31.67 0.29
C GLU A 116 15.76 32.69 -0.13
N GLY A 117 14.76 32.93 0.72
CA GLY A 117 13.60 33.77 0.41
C GLY A 117 12.21 33.13 0.61
N LEU A 118 12.12 31.87 1.07
CA LEU A 118 10.87 31.27 1.58
C LEU A 118 10.90 31.08 3.11
N ASP A 119 11.78 31.82 3.78
CA ASP A 119 11.90 31.98 5.22
C ASP A 119 10.72 32.77 5.77
N GLY A 120 9.51 32.21 5.65
CA GLY A 120 8.35 32.57 6.46
C GLY A 120 8.11 34.07 6.65
N THR A 121 8.44 34.91 5.66
CA THR A 121 8.23 36.35 5.77
C THR A 121 6.74 36.52 6.06
N PRO A 122 6.36 37.02 7.26
CA PRO A 122 4.95 37.21 7.55
C PRO A 122 4.40 38.11 6.45
N CYS A 123 3.34 37.67 5.78
CA CYS A 123 2.65 38.45 4.77
C CYS A 123 2.53 39.88 5.28
N SER A 124 3.22 40.83 4.63
CA SER A 124 3.11 42.24 5.01
C SER A 124 1.64 42.60 4.91
N ARG A 125 1.05 42.89 6.06
CA ARG A 125 -0.31 43.38 6.20
C ARG A 125 -0.31 44.78 5.60
N ASN A 126 -0.69 44.89 4.33
CA ASN A 126 -0.90 46.18 3.68
C ASN A 126 -1.95 46.96 4.49
N GLN A 127 -1.55 48.15 4.94
CA GLN A 127 -2.46 49.24 5.32
C GLN A 127 -2.87 50.00 4.07
#